data_AF-A0A2S9PSS0-F1
#
_entry.id   AF-A0A2S9PSS0-F1
#
_cell.length_a   1.000
_cell.length_b   1.000
_cell.length_c   1.000
_cell.angle_alpha   90.00
_cell.angle_beta   90.00
_cell.angle_gamma   90.00
#
_symmetry.space_group_name_H-M   'P 1'
#
loop_
_entity.id
_entity.type
_entity.pdbx_description
1 polymer ?
#
loop_
_entity_poly.entity_id
_entity_poly.type
_entity_poly.pdbx_seq_one_letter_code
_entity_poly.pdbx_strand_id
1 'polypeptide(L)'
;FEVPDHDPARLAESECRQLRAEAGEVGSPEYRALVEAAYEEPVLRGLYPFTSQWALRFSRTTRPGLDVVGPWLLTQSAGLYMVSEGPVWGSEWARAGSAREAVALAVRRVPRGVGPVAAGSSG
;
A
#
# COMPACT_ATOMS: atom_id res chain seq x y z
N PHE A 1 24.29 -1.28 17.93
CA PHE A 1 23.35 -0.72 16.94
C PHE A 1 22.00 -0.62 17.62
N GLU A 2 21.65 0.59 18.03
CA GLU A 2 20.40 0.88 18.73
C GLU A 2 19.30 1.01 17.66
N VAL A 3 18.28 0.14 17.73
CA VAL A 3 17.14 0.17 16.81
C VAL A 3 16.28 1.38 17.21
N PRO A 4 16.11 2.41 16.38
CA PRO A 4 15.29 3.55 16.75
C PRO A 4 13.80 3.16 16.76
N ASP A 5 13.12 3.56 17.83
CA ASP A 5 11.66 3.64 18.01
C ASP A 5 10.82 2.42 17.56
N HIS A 6 10.46 1.58 18.52
CA HIS A 6 9.40 0.57 18.42
C HIS A 6 7.98 1.14 18.21
N ASP A 7 7.83 2.42 17.81
CA ASP A 7 6.52 2.98 17.49
C ASP A 7 6.10 2.57 16.06
N PRO A 8 5.10 1.68 15.92
CA PRO A 8 4.69 1.17 14.62
C PRO A 8 4.16 2.28 13.70
N ALA A 9 3.62 3.37 14.26
CA ALA A 9 3.13 4.50 13.49
C ALA A 9 4.28 5.28 12.84
N ARG A 10 5.38 5.50 13.57
CA ARG A 10 6.59 6.15 13.03
C ARG A 10 7.24 5.29 11.95
N LEU A 11 7.25 3.97 12.14
CA LEU A 11 7.75 3.03 11.14
C LEU A 11 6.91 3.07 9.86
N ALA A 12 5.58 3.01 9.98
CA ALA A 12 4.70 3.14 8.83
C ALA A 12 4.89 4.48 8.11
N GLU A 13 4.99 5.59 8.82
CA GLU A 13 5.25 6.90 8.22
C GLU A 13 6.63 6.96 7.51
N SER A 14 7.65 6.34 8.10
CA SER A 14 8.98 6.24 7.50
C SER A 14 8.93 5.48 6.16
N GLU A 15 8.25 4.33 6.13
CA GLU A 15 8.08 3.52 4.93
C GLU A 15 7.23 4.24 3.88
N CYS A 16 6.21 4.99 4.31
CA CYS A 16 5.44 5.86 3.43
C CYS A 16 6.34 6.87 2.71
N ARG A 17 7.20 7.56 3.46
CA ARG A 17 8.13 8.55 2.90
C ARG A 17 9.15 7.91 1.97
N GLN A 18 9.69 6.76 2.35
CA GLN A 18 10.64 6.02 1.53
C GLN A 18 10.01 5.57 0.20
N LEU A 19 8.83 4.96 0.23
CA LEU A 19 8.13 4.53 -0.98
C LEU A 19 7.78 5.69 -1.92
N ARG A 20 7.44 6.87 -1.39
CA ARG A 20 7.23 8.08 -2.22
C ARG A 20 8.51 8.54 -2.90
N ALA A 21 9.63 8.52 -2.17
CA ALA A 21 10.93 8.88 -2.73
C ALA A 21 11.34 7.89 -3.84
N GLU A 22 11.28 6.58 -3.57
CA GLU A 22 11.58 5.53 -4.55
C GLU A 22 10.69 5.63 -5.79
N ALA A 23 9.39 5.88 -5.62
CA ALA A 23 8.47 6.05 -6.74
C ALA A 23 8.82 7.28 -7.61
N GLY A 24 9.44 8.30 -7.04
CA GLY A 24 10.00 9.44 -7.78
C GLY A 24 11.21 9.09 -8.64
N GLU A 25 11.98 8.07 -8.24
CA GLU A 25 13.21 7.65 -8.90
C GLU A 25 12.98 6.58 -9.99
N VAL A 26 11.98 5.70 -9.82
CA VAL A 26 11.65 4.60 -10.75
C VAL A 26 11.28 5.08 -12.17
N GLY A 27 10.91 6.36 -12.33
CA GLY A 27 10.63 6.94 -13.65
C GLY A 27 9.30 6.50 -14.27
N SER A 28 8.39 5.87 -13.50
CA SER A 28 7.01 5.60 -13.90
C SER A 28 6.05 6.64 -13.29
N PRO A 29 5.49 7.56 -14.11
CA PRO A 29 4.51 8.53 -13.64
C PRO A 29 3.26 7.88 -13.03
N GLU A 30 2.83 6.74 -13.56
CA GLU A 30 1.66 5.99 -13.09
C GLU A 30 1.91 5.42 -11.69
N TYR A 31 3.08 4.80 -11.47
CA TYR A 31 3.41 4.23 -10.18
C TYR A 31 3.55 5.33 -9.12
N ARG A 32 4.20 6.44 -9.48
CA ARG A 32 4.25 7.63 -8.63
C ARG A 32 2.84 8.14 -8.28
N ALA A 33 1.97 8.28 -9.27
CA ALA A 33 0.60 8.74 -9.03
C ALA A 33 -0.18 7.78 -8.11
N LEU A 34 0.01 6.47 -8.27
CA LEU A 34 -0.60 5.45 -7.40
C LEU A 34 -0.15 5.59 -5.94
N VAL A 35 1.16 5.71 -5.72
CA VAL A 35 1.76 5.85 -4.40
C VAL A 35 1.31 7.15 -3.74
N GLU A 36 1.33 8.26 -4.47
CA GLU A 36 0.87 9.57 -3.99
C GLU A 36 -0.63 9.53 -3.60
N ALA A 37 -1.49 9.03 -4.49
CA ALA A 37 -2.92 8.92 -4.21
C ALA A 37 -3.22 8.02 -3.00
N ALA A 38 -2.46 6.94 -2.81
CA ALA A 38 -2.66 6.06 -1.68
C ALA A 38 -2.29 6.75 -0.35
N TYR A 39 -1.29 7.61 -0.33
CA TYR A 39 -0.91 8.36 0.88
C TYR A 39 -1.73 9.63 1.13
N GLU A 40 -2.48 10.12 0.14
CA GLU A 40 -3.53 11.12 0.32
C GLU A 40 -4.73 10.55 1.12
N GLU A 41 -4.99 9.24 1.01
CA GLU A 41 -6.11 8.59 1.72
C GLU A 41 -5.81 8.33 3.21
N PRO A 42 -6.59 8.90 4.15
CA PRO A 42 -6.33 8.75 5.58
C PRO A 42 -6.34 7.30 6.07
N VAL A 43 -7.21 6.45 5.50
CA VAL A 43 -7.32 5.04 5.88
C VAL A 43 -6.04 4.28 5.54
N LEU A 44 -5.50 4.50 4.34
CA LEU A 44 -4.29 3.81 3.88
C LEU A 44 -3.03 4.39 4.53
N ARG A 45 -3.00 5.71 4.76
CA ARG A 45 -1.90 6.38 5.49
C ARG A 45 -1.74 5.87 6.93
N GLY A 46 -2.80 5.35 7.54
CA GLY A 46 -2.75 4.73 8.88
C GLY A 46 -2.24 3.29 8.91
N LEU A 47 -1.99 2.68 7.74
CA LEU A 47 -1.52 1.31 7.58
C LEU A 47 -0.02 1.26 7.27
N TYR A 48 0.59 0.09 7.50
CA TYR A 48 1.97 -0.17 7.08
C TYR A 48 2.02 -0.47 5.58
N PRO A 49 2.60 0.41 4.75
CA PRO A 49 2.71 0.16 3.32
C PRO A 49 3.86 -0.78 3.00
N PHE A 50 3.73 -1.54 1.92
CA PHE A 50 4.84 -2.28 1.36
C PHE A 50 4.61 -2.65 -0.09
N THR A 51 5.71 -2.89 -0.80
CA THR A 51 5.67 -3.43 -2.16
C THR A 51 5.92 -4.93 -2.16
N SER A 52 5.13 -5.67 -2.94
CA SER A 52 5.31 -7.11 -3.18
C SER A 52 4.93 -7.44 -4.62
N GLN A 53 5.85 -8.09 -5.36
CA GLN A 53 5.66 -8.43 -6.78
C GLN A 53 5.15 -7.23 -7.61
N TRP A 54 5.77 -6.06 -7.44
CA TRP A 54 5.42 -4.80 -8.10
C TRP A 54 4.04 -4.22 -7.76
N ALA A 55 3.32 -4.78 -6.79
CA ALA A 55 2.08 -4.23 -6.28
C ALA A 55 2.29 -3.46 -4.98
N LEU A 56 1.59 -2.33 -4.85
CA LEU A 56 1.46 -1.61 -3.60
C LEU A 56 0.41 -2.31 -2.72
N ARG A 57 0.77 -2.58 -1.46
CA ARG A 57 -0.05 -3.31 -0.49
C ARG A 57 0.03 -2.65 0.89
N PHE A 58 -0.92 -2.99 1.75
CA PHE A 58 -1.04 -2.42 3.09
C PHE A 58 -1.27 -3.50 4.15
N SER A 59 -0.74 -3.28 5.34
CA SER A 59 -0.82 -4.20 6.47
C SER A 59 -1.22 -3.47 7.75
N ARG A 60 -1.97 -4.15 8.63
CA ARG A 60 -2.28 -3.64 9.98
C ARG A 60 -1.09 -3.73 10.93
N THR A 61 -0.10 -4.55 10.60
CA THR A 61 1.12 -4.73 11.39
C THR A 61 2.37 -4.40 10.59
N THR A 62 3.42 -3.96 11.27
CA THR A 62 4.76 -3.83 10.69
C THR A 62 5.40 -5.20 10.43
N ARG A 63 6.60 -5.21 9.84
CA ARG A 63 7.43 -6.43 9.74
C ARG A 63 8.18 -6.69 11.06
N PRO A 64 8.46 -7.97 11.38
CA PRO A 64 7.96 -9.21 10.75
C PRO A 64 6.50 -9.50 11.13
N GLY A 65 5.79 -10.36 10.39
CA GLY A 65 4.41 -10.75 10.75
C GLY A 65 3.32 -9.82 10.19
N LEU A 66 3.38 -9.56 8.88
CA LEU A 66 2.41 -8.72 8.17
C LEU A 66 0.99 -9.31 8.20
N ASP A 67 0.05 -8.55 8.73
CA ASP A 67 -1.38 -8.78 8.71
C ASP A 67 -1.98 -7.95 7.56
N VAL A 68 -1.81 -8.49 6.35
CA VAL A 68 -2.10 -7.79 5.09
C VAL A 68 -3.60 -7.58 4.94
N VAL A 69 -3.98 -6.33 4.65
CA VAL A 69 -5.37 -5.94 4.46
C VAL A 69 -5.58 -5.25 3.12
N GLY A 70 -6.77 -5.46 2.57
CA GLY A 70 -7.15 -4.86 1.30
C GLY A 70 -6.48 -5.52 0.09
N PRO A 71 -6.76 -4.97 -1.10
CA PRO A 71 -6.30 -5.55 -2.36
C PRO A 71 -4.85 -5.21 -2.70
N TRP A 72 -4.38 -5.86 -3.75
CA TRP A 72 -3.21 -5.51 -4.52
C TRP A 72 -3.55 -4.32 -5.42
N LEU A 73 -2.74 -3.26 -5.34
CA LEU A 73 -2.80 -2.11 -6.24
C LEU A 73 -1.64 -2.18 -7.23
N LEU A 74 -1.95 -2.31 -8.52
CA LEU A 74 -0.95 -2.41 -9.58
C LEU A 74 -1.14 -1.32 -10.63
N THR A 75 -0.04 -0.91 -11.23
CA THR A 75 -0.05 -0.20 -12.51
C THR A 75 -0.12 -1.20 -13.66
N GLN A 76 -0.79 -0.82 -14.73
CA GLN A 76 -0.85 -1.57 -15.98
C GLN A 76 -0.30 -0.74 -17.14
N SER A 77 -0.07 -1.40 -18.27
CA SER A 77 0.21 -0.71 -19.52
C SER A 77 -0.94 0.24 -19.89
N ALA A 78 -0.62 1.26 -20.69
CA ALA A 78 -1.56 2.29 -21.14
C ALA A 78 -2.18 3.16 -20.02
N GLY A 79 -1.50 3.32 -18.89
CA GLY A 79 -1.92 4.27 -17.85
C GLY A 79 -3.09 3.81 -16.99
N LEU A 80 -3.46 2.52 -17.08
CA LEU A 80 -4.53 1.94 -16.27
C LEU A 80 -4.00 1.43 -14.93
N TYR A 81 -4.91 1.30 -13.98
CA TYR A 81 -4.64 0.76 -12.65
C TYR A 81 -5.49 -0.48 -12.43
N MET A 82 -4.96 -1.46 -11.72
CA MET A 82 -5.66 -2.70 -11.36
C MET A 82 -5.79 -2.82 -9.84
N VAL A 83 -6.97 -3.25 -9.41
CA VAL A 83 -7.28 -3.67 -8.05
C VAL A 83 -7.53 -5.17 -8.08
N SER A 84 -6.74 -5.96 -7.34
CA SER A 84 -6.79 -7.43 -7.39
C SER A 84 -6.79 -8.06 -5.99
N GLU A 85 -7.39 -9.25 -5.87
CA GLU A 85 -7.32 -10.07 -4.64
C GLU A 85 -5.92 -10.68 -4.41
N GLY A 86 -5.23 -10.95 -5.51
CA GLY A 86 -4.00 -11.74 -5.52
C GLY A 86 -3.07 -11.40 -6.68
N PRO A 87 -1.88 -12.00 -6.71
CA PRO A 87 -0.90 -11.77 -7.77
C PRO A 87 -1.21 -12.55 -9.06
N VAL A 88 -2.26 -13.38 -9.07
CA VAL A 88 -2.57 -14.30 -10.17
C VAL A 88 -3.52 -13.64 -11.17
N TRP A 89 -3.29 -13.91 -12.45
CA TRP A 89 -4.19 -13.48 -13.52
C TRP A 89 -5.61 -14.05 -13.32
N GLY A 90 -6.63 -13.20 -13.45
CA GLY A 90 -8.02 -13.57 -13.16
C GLY A 90 -8.50 -13.28 -11.73
N SER A 91 -7.61 -12.86 -10.83
CA SER A 91 -7.98 -12.32 -9.51
C SER A 91 -8.35 -10.82 -9.55
N GLU A 92 -8.48 -10.26 -10.74
CA GLU A 92 -8.81 -8.84 -10.91
C GLU A 92 -10.24 -8.56 -10.42
N TRP A 93 -10.34 -7.57 -9.54
CA TRP A 93 -11.62 -7.11 -9.02
C TRP A 93 -12.13 -5.88 -9.76
N ALA A 94 -11.23 -5.00 -10.17
CA ALA A 94 -11.56 -3.80 -10.93
C ALA A 94 -10.36 -3.24 -11.67
N ARG A 95 -10.66 -2.49 -12.73
CA ARG A 95 -9.71 -1.59 -13.40
C ARG A 95 -10.16 -0.17 -13.18
N ALA A 96 -9.20 0.75 -13.12
CA ALA A 96 -9.44 2.16 -12.94
C ALA A 96 -8.65 2.97 -13.96
N GLY A 97 -9.23 4.07 -14.41
CA GLY A 97 -8.58 5.02 -15.33
C GLY A 97 -7.67 6.02 -14.62
N SER A 98 -7.66 6.01 -13.28
CA SER A 98 -6.79 6.89 -12.48
C SER A 98 -6.35 6.23 -11.17
N ALA A 99 -5.24 6.72 -10.63
CA ALA A 99 -4.70 6.30 -9.34
C ALA A 99 -5.70 6.49 -8.20
N ARG A 100 -6.36 7.65 -8.15
CA ARG A 100 -7.36 7.97 -7.11
C ARG A 100 -8.56 7.04 -7.15
N GLU A 101 -9.05 6.71 -8.34
CA GLU A 101 -10.14 5.75 -8.49
C GLU A 101 -9.72 4.35 -8.02
N ALA A 102 -8.52 3.88 -8.40
CA ALA A 102 -7.99 2.60 -7.93
C ALA A 102 -7.89 2.54 -6.40
N VAL A 103 -7.38 3.61 -5.81
CA VAL A 103 -7.25 3.76 -4.35
C VAL A 103 -8.63 3.78 -3.67
N ALA A 104 -9.60 4.51 -4.20
CA ALA A 104 -10.96 4.52 -3.65
C ALA A 104 -11.60 3.11 -3.70
N LEU A 105 -11.39 2.38 -4.80
CA LEU A 105 -11.84 0.99 -4.94
C LEU A 105 -11.14 0.04 -3.96
N ALA A 106 -9.87 0.33 -3.61
CA ALA A 106 -9.13 -0.43 -2.61
C ALA A 106 -9.61 -0.14 -1.18
N VAL A 107 -9.80 1.13 -0.83
CA VAL A 107 -10.29 1.55 0.50
C VAL A 107 -11.63 0.90 0.83
N ARG A 108 -12.53 0.79 -0.16
CA ARG A 108 -13.84 0.11 0.02
C ARG A 108 -13.72 -1.36 0.44
N ARG A 109 -12.56 -1.98 0.24
CA ARG A 109 -12.27 -3.38 0.58
C ARG A 109 -11.36 -3.54 1.80
N VAL A 110 -10.89 -2.43 2.37
CA VAL A 110 -10.21 -2.46 3.66
C VAL A 110 -11.26 -2.70 4.75
N PRO A 111 -11.01 -3.59 5.74
CA PRO A 111 -11.93 -3.80 6.85
C PRO A 111 -12.28 -2.48 7.55
N ARG A 112 -13.53 -2.33 7.97
CA ARG A 112 -13.94 -1.16 8.78
C ARG A 112 -13.35 -1.28 10.19
N GLY A 113 -13.07 -0.13 10.81
CA GLY A 113 -12.57 -0.10 12.18
C GLY A 113 -11.13 -0.60 12.33
N VAL A 114 -10.35 -0.54 11.26
CA VAL A 114 -8.90 -0.72 11.36
C VAL A 114 -8.36 0.37 12.30
N GLY A 115 -7.83 -0.08 13.43
CA GLY A 115 -7.14 0.77 14.40
C GLY A 115 -5.77 1.21 13.87
N PRO A 116 -5.01 1.96 14.69
CA PRO A 116 -3.63 2.31 14.34
C PRO A 116 -2.80 1.06 14.05
N VAL A 117 -1.83 1.20 13.15
CA VAL A 117 -0.84 0.15 12.85
C VAL A 117 -0.19 -0.36 14.14
N ALA A 118 -0.04 -1.68 14.25
CA ALA A 118 0.57 -2.35 15.40
C ALA A 118 1.95 -2.94 15.04
N ALA A 119 2.73 -3.28 16.06
CA ALA A 119 3.99 -4.00 15.83
C ALA A 119 3.67 -5.43 15.37
N GLY A 120 4.32 -5.88 14.31
CA GLY A 120 4.29 -7.29 13.94
C GLY A 120 5.23 -8.12 14.81
N SER A 121 4.93 -9.41 14.96
CA SER A 121 5.73 -10.36 15.71
C SER A 121 6.06 -11.58 14.86
N SER A 122 7.29 -12.09 15.01
CA SER A 122 7.65 -13.45 14.57
C SER A 122 6.98 -14.42 15.53
N GLY A 123 5.90 -15.07 15.11
CA GLY A 123 5.32 -16.19 15.86
C GLY A 123 6.26 -17.38 15.95
#